data_AF-A0A4D4LJQ0-F1
#
_entry.id   AF-A0A4D4LJQ0-F1
#
_cell.length_a   1.000
_cell.length_b   1.000
_cell.length_c   1.000
_cell.angle_alpha   90.00
_cell.angle_beta   90.00
_cell.angle_gamma   90.00
#
_symmetry.space_group_name_H-M   'P 1'
#
loop_
_entity.id
_entity.type
_entity.pdbx_description
1 polymer ?
#
loop_
_entity_poly.entity_id
_entity_poly.type
_entity_poly.pdbx_seq_one_letter_code
_entity_poly.pdbx_strand_id
1 'polypeptide(L)'
;MTSDRIPRLPRTAVCAALTAALVAAPVAATGPASAAATAPRPVCVSHQSGLAGRMSKDIVGALRGRSGTVAISLRDHATHTRCTLRANQRFDSASVVKVTVLGTLLWDAQRHHRGLTKREKTLAKAMITKSDNASTSKLWKQLKPSGVTAFLRAAGMDATVPGKDGYWGLTQITANDQERLLDLITHANTVLTDASRTYVLSLMGKVIPEQRWGTPAGAPGGAKIHVKNGWLERSTHGWRVHSVGAFTGDGHDYTLTVLTQGNRTMEAGVATIEAVARTVHRDLNPTARADTLYAPTDRPEEALPAVPKD
;
A
#
# COMPACT_ATOMS: atom_id res chain seq x y z
N MET A 1 2.62 80.16 -30.86
CA MET A 1 3.86 80.04 -31.66
C MET A 1 4.15 78.54 -31.75
N THR A 2 4.23 77.87 -32.89
CA THR A 2 4.02 78.21 -34.33
C THR A 2 3.16 77.08 -34.97
N SER A 3 2.38 77.25 -36.03
CA SER A 3 2.77 77.31 -37.47
C SER A 3 3.89 76.31 -37.84
N ASP A 4 3.83 75.49 -38.91
CA ASP A 4 2.89 75.31 -40.05
C ASP A 4 3.10 73.86 -40.63
N ARG A 5 2.57 73.30 -41.74
CA ARG A 5 1.86 73.74 -42.98
C ARG A 5 0.97 72.59 -43.55
N ILE A 6 0.40 72.76 -44.76
CA ILE A 6 -0.63 71.95 -45.50
C ILE A 6 -0.28 72.01 -47.03
N PRO A 7 -0.72 71.14 -48.00
CA PRO A 7 -1.52 69.87 -48.01
C PRO A 7 -0.83 68.67 -48.76
N ARG A 8 -1.55 67.55 -49.03
CA ARG A 8 -1.82 67.04 -50.40
C ARG A 8 -2.97 65.99 -50.49
N LEU A 9 -3.90 66.22 -51.42
CA LEU A 9 -5.04 65.39 -51.86
C LEU A 9 -4.92 65.19 -53.40
N PRO A 10 -5.83 64.46 -54.09
CA PRO A 10 -6.35 63.11 -53.85
C PRO A 10 -6.25 62.24 -55.15
N ARG A 11 -6.75 60.98 -55.15
CA ARG A 11 -7.71 60.47 -56.17
C ARG A 11 -8.14 58.99 -56.01
N THR A 12 -9.45 58.80 -55.88
CA THR A 12 -10.32 57.79 -56.52
C THR A 12 -9.82 56.38 -56.87
N ALA A 13 -10.50 55.37 -56.32
CA ALA A 13 -11.15 54.31 -57.10
C ALA A 13 -12.41 53.80 -56.38
N VAL A 14 -13.43 53.38 -57.12
CA VAL A 14 -14.69 52.79 -56.61
C VAL A 14 -14.86 51.41 -57.25
N CYS A 15 -15.27 50.39 -56.49
CA CYS A 15 -16.06 49.29 -57.07
C CYS A 15 -16.86 48.48 -56.03
N ALA A 16 -17.91 47.84 -56.50
CA ALA A 16 -18.97 47.20 -55.73
C ALA A 16 -18.55 46.08 -54.75
N ALA A 17 -19.25 45.98 -53.63
CA ALA A 17 -19.27 44.79 -52.78
C ALA A 17 -20.42 43.85 -53.19
N LEU A 18 -20.11 42.59 -53.51
CA LEU A 18 -21.08 41.54 -53.78
C LEU A 18 -21.39 40.76 -52.49
N THR A 19 -22.63 40.80 -52.02
CA THR A 19 -23.07 40.06 -50.82
C THR A 19 -23.45 38.62 -51.17
N ALA A 20 -22.53 37.69 -51.01
CA ALA A 20 -22.81 36.25 -51.11
C ALA A 20 -23.37 35.72 -49.78
N ALA A 21 -24.62 35.23 -49.78
CA ALA A 21 -25.23 34.61 -48.61
C ALA A 21 -24.82 33.14 -48.49
N LEU A 22 -24.01 32.81 -47.47
CA LEU A 22 -23.60 31.45 -47.14
C LEU A 22 -24.58 30.80 -46.16
N VAL A 23 -25.33 29.79 -46.61
CA VAL A 23 -26.19 28.97 -45.75
C VAL A 23 -25.33 27.95 -45.01
N ALA A 24 -25.08 28.19 -43.73
CA ALA A 24 -24.31 27.28 -42.88
C ALA A 24 -25.18 26.11 -42.38
N ALA A 25 -24.93 24.90 -42.89
CA ALA A 25 -25.52 23.68 -42.35
C ALA A 25 -24.81 23.25 -41.04
N PRO A 26 -25.54 22.77 -40.02
CA PRO A 26 -24.93 22.36 -38.76
C PRO A 26 -24.21 21.01 -38.89
N VAL A 27 -22.88 21.03 -38.97
CA VAL A 27 -22.06 19.81 -38.88
C VAL A 27 -22.08 19.30 -37.43
N ALA A 28 -22.83 18.24 -37.18
CA ALA A 28 -22.88 17.58 -35.89
C ALA A 28 -21.52 16.91 -35.58
N ALA A 29 -20.69 17.59 -34.79
CA ALA A 29 -19.37 17.11 -34.41
C ALA A 29 -19.48 15.90 -33.45
N THR A 30 -19.48 14.69 -34.01
CA THR A 30 -19.37 13.43 -33.24
C THR A 30 -17.96 13.28 -32.67
N GLY A 31 -17.69 13.97 -31.56
CA GLY A 31 -16.45 13.82 -30.81
C GLY A 31 -16.23 12.35 -30.40
N PRO A 32 -14.99 11.87 -30.36
CA PRO A 32 -14.70 10.48 -30.01
C PRO A 32 -15.23 10.18 -28.60
N ALA A 33 -16.08 9.16 -28.49
CA ALA A 33 -16.60 8.72 -27.20
C ALA A 33 -15.43 8.36 -26.28
N SER A 34 -15.28 9.09 -25.17
CA SER A 34 -14.22 8.83 -24.19
C SER A 34 -14.44 7.45 -23.60
N ALA A 35 -13.61 6.50 -24.02
CA ALA A 35 -13.67 5.12 -23.57
C ALA A 35 -13.37 5.09 -22.06
N ALA A 36 -14.42 4.97 -21.25
CA ALA A 36 -14.33 5.00 -19.79
C ALA A 36 -13.35 3.91 -19.34
N ALA A 37 -12.18 4.31 -18.86
CA ALA A 37 -11.07 3.41 -18.56
C ALA A 37 -11.52 2.36 -17.52
N THR A 38 -11.66 1.10 -17.96
CA THR A 38 -12.18 0.01 -17.16
C THR A 38 -11.47 -0.05 -15.82
N ALA A 39 -12.22 0.13 -14.73
CA ALA A 39 -11.68 0.15 -13.38
C ALA A 39 -10.80 -1.09 -13.13
N PRO A 40 -9.52 -0.94 -12.74
CA PRO A 40 -8.61 -2.05 -12.53
C PRO A 40 -9.21 -3.13 -11.62
N ARG A 41 -9.23 -4.37 -12.11
CA ARG A 41 -9.74 -5.54 -11.40
C ARG A 41 -8.60 -6.34 -10.77
N PRO A 42 -8.86 -7.12 -9.71
CA PRO A 42 -7.93 -8.14 -9.24
C PRO A 42 -7.61 -9.12 -10.37
N VAL A 43 -6.35 -9.47 -10.53
CA VAL A 43 -5.88 -10.53 -11.42
C VAL A 43 -5.24 -11.61 -10.56
N CYS A 44 -5.81 -12.82 -10.60
CA CYS A 44 -5.26 -13.99 -9.93
C CYS A 44 -4.74 -15.04 -10.92
N VAL A 45 -3.70 -15.77 -10.49
CA VAL A 45 -3.20 -17.02 -11.07
C VAL A 45 -3.05 -18.05 -9.97
N SER A 46 -3.14 -19.35 -10.28
CA SER A 46 -3.06 -20.45 -9.32
C SER A 46 -2.77 -21.77 -10.05
N HIS A 47 -2.11 -22.72 -9.39
CA HIS A 47 -2.02 -24.09 -9.88
C HIS A 47 -3.22 -24.96 -9.44
N GLN A 48 -4.04 -24.50 -8.48
CA GLN A 48 -5.24 -25.21 -8.06
C GLN A 48 -6.45 -24.85 -8.94
N SER A 49 -7.11 -25.89 -9.47
CA SER A 49 -8.23 -25.73 -10.42
C SER A 49 -9.36 -24.84 -9.88
N GLY A 50 -9.72 -23.83 -10.69
CA GLY A 50 -10.76 -22.85 -10.41
C GLY A 50 -10.46 -21.85 -9.28
N LEU A 51 -9.38 -22.00 -8.49
CA LEU A 51 -9.10 -21.12 -7.34
C LEU A 51 -8.89 -19.67 -7.77
N ALA A 52 -8.05 -19.43 -8.78
CA ALA A 52 -7.82 -18.09 -9.32
C ALA A 52 -9.12 -17.41 -9.81
N GLY A 53 -10.05 -18.17 -10.40
CA GLY A 53 -11.35 -17.65 -10.86
C GLY A 53 -12.29 -17.27 -9.71
N ARG A 54 -12.39 -18.13 -8.68
CA ARG A 54 -13.16 -17.84 -7.45
C ARG A 54 -12.60 -16.61 -6.74
N MET A 55 -11.31 -16.64 -6.44
CA MET A 55 -10.59 -15.58 -5.74
C MET A 55 -10.70 -14.21 -6.45
N SER A 56 -10.57 -14.18 -7.79
CA SER A 56 -10.75 -12.93 -8.57
C SER A 56 -12.18 -12.38 -8.46
N LYS A 57 -13.19 -13.25 -8.61
CA LYS A 57 -14.62 -12.89 -8.53
C LYS A 57 -14.98 -12.38 -7.14
N ASP A 58 -14.49 -13.03 -6.10
CA ASP A 58 -14.93 -12.79 -4.74
C ASP A 58 -14.18 -11.62 -4.09
N ILE A 59 -12.91 -11.37 -4.46
CA ILE A 59 -12.23 -10.10 -4.14
C ILE A 59 -12.95 -8.92 -4.83
N VAL A 60 -13.40 -9.08 -6.08
CA VAL A 60 -14.29 -8.08 -6.73
C VAL A 60 -15.59 -7.91 -5.92
N GLY A 61 -16.14 -8.99 -5.36
CA GLY A 61 -17.30 -8.96 -4.45
C GLY A 61 -17.05 -8.13 -3.19
N ALA A 62 -15.96 -8.41 -2.47
CA ALA A 62 -15.57 -7.73 -1.23
C ALA A 62 -15.36 -6.21 -1.39
N LEU A 63 -14.97 -5.78 -2.59
CA LEU A 63 -14.73 -4.37 -2.94
C LEU A 63 -15.98 -3.63 -3.45
N ARG A 64 -17.13 -4.30 -3.64
CA ARG A 64 -18.37 -3.63 -4.09
C ARG A 64 -18.84 -2.61 -3.05
N GLY A 65 -19.18 -1.41 -3.52
CA GLY A 65 -19.62 -0.30 -2.65
C GLY A 65 -18.52 0.31 -1.76
N ARG A 66 -17.27 -0.17 -1.83
CA ARG A 66 -16.15 0.39 -1.06
C ARG A 66 -15.63 1.66 -1.75
N SER A 67 -15.44 2.71 -0.96
CA SER A 67 -14.85 3.98 -1.40
C SER A 67 -13.33 3.96 -1.31
N GLY A 68 -12.66 4.77 -2.14
CA GLY A 68 -11.20 4.92 -2.13
C GLY A 68 -10.49 4.03 -3.15
N THR A 69 -9.16 4.04 -3.13
CA THR A 69 -8.31 3.18 -3.94
C THR A 69 -7.70 2.09 -3.08
N VAL A 70 -7.86 0.83 -3.50
CA VAL A 70 -7.30 -0.35 -2.82
C VAL A 70 -6.26 -1.02 -3.72
N ALA A 71 -5.09 -1.35 -3.17
CA ALA A 71 -4.12 -2.25 -3.77
C ALA A 71 -3.97 -3.51 -2.92
N ILE A 72 -3.73 -4.65 -3.59
CA ILE A 72 -3.63 -5.98 -2.99
C ILE A 72 -2.40 -6.68 -3.58
N SER A 73 -1.64 -7.38 -2.74
CA SER A 73 -0.82 -8.51 -3.15
C SER A 73 -1.10 -9.69 -2.24
N LEU A 74 -1.43 -10.83 -2.83
CA LEU A 74 -1.50 -12.13 -2.19
C LEU A 74 -0.46 -13.03 -2.86
N ARG A 75 0.34 -13.72 -2.05
CA ARG A 75 1.10 -14.90 -2.47
C ARG A 75 0.84 -16.03 -1.49
N ASP A 76 0.33 -17.13 -2.00
CA ASP A 76 0.31 -18.43 -1.35
C ASP A 76 1.31 -19.37 -2.04
N HIS A 77 2.12 -20.05 -1.24
CA HIS A 77 3.11 -21.01 -1.74
C HIS A 77 2.53 -22.43 -1.90
N ALA A 78 1.52 -22.83 -1.12
CA ALA A 78 0.97 -24.19 -1.18
C ALA A 78 0.21 -24.50 -2.48
N THR A 79 -0.55 -23.53 -2.99
CA THR A 79 -1.30 -23.65 -4.25
C THR A 79 -0.66 -22.88 -5.42
N HIS A 80 0.51 -22.30 -5.19
CA HIS A 80 1.15 -21.28 -6.04
C HIS A 80 0.22 -20.12 -6.44
N THR A 81 -0.80 -19.82 -5.62
CA THR A 81 -1.75 -18.73 -5.93
C THR A 81 -1.10 -17.37 -5.74
N ARG A 82 -1.25 -16.51 -6.74
CA ARG A 82 -0.96 -15.08 -6.61
C ARG A 82 -2.17 -14.28 -7.03
N CYS A 83 -2.49 -13.22 -6.29
CA CYS A 83 -3.49 -12.23 -6.70
C CYS A 83 -2.94 -10.82 -6.53
N THR A 84 -3.11 -9.99 -7.55
CA THR A 84 -2.69 -8.59 -7.50
C THR A 84 -3.83 -7.65 -7.90
N LEU A 85 -3.92 -6.51 -7.23
CA LEU A 85 -4.73 -5.37 -7.63
C LEU A 85 -3.85 -4.13 -7.45
N ARG A 86 -3.64 -3.34 -8.51
CA ARG A 86 -2.86 -2.08 -8.45
C ARG A 86 -1.50 -2.22 -7.73
N ALA A 87 -0.86 -3.38 -7.78
CA ALA A 87 0.21 -3.72 -6.83
C ALA A 87 1.50 -2.88 -6.94
N ASN A 88 1.68 -2.14 -8.05
CA ASN A 88 2.74 -1.16 -8.25
C ASN A 88 2.37 0.29 -7.85
N GLN A 89 1.12 0.55 -7.45
CA GLN A 89 0.69 1.88 -7.00
C GLN A 89 1.35 2.22 -5.66
N ARG A 90 1.79 3.48 -5.52
CA ARG A 90 2.44 4.03 -4.33
C ARG A 90 1.42 4.55 -3.31
N PHE A 91 1.70 4.37 -2.03
CA PHE A 91 0.91 4.85 -0.89
C PHE A 91 1.84 5.38 0.22
N ASP A 92 1.38 6.36 1.01
CA ASP A 92 2.04 6.79 2.25
C ASP A 92 1.96 5.65 3.29
N SER A 93 3.09 5.00 3.59
CA SER A 93 3.15 3.73 4.35
C SER A 93 2.52 3.69 5.74
N ALA A 94 2.25 4.85 6.35
CA ALA A 94 1.86 4.98 7.74
C ALA A 94 2.79 4.18 8.68
N SER A 95 2.22 3.34 9.56
CA SER A 95 2.99 2.49 10.48
C SER A 95 3.49 1.16 9.88
N VAL A 96 3.21 0.83 8.61
CA VAL A 96 3.66 -0.42 7.98
C VAL A 96 5.18 -0.44 7.78
N VAL A 97 5.79 0.70 7.45
CA VAL A 97 7.25 0.85 7.29
C VAL A 97 8.06 0.43 8.53
N LYS A 98 7.43 0.31 9.70
CA LYS A 98 8.07 -0.19 10.92
C LYS A 98 8.66 -1.61 10.73
N VAL A 99 8.09 -2.44 9.85
CA VAL A 99 8.67 -3.73 9.43
C VAL A 99 9.97 -3.51 8.63
N THR A 100 9.97 -2.59 7.66
CA THR A 100 11.16 -2.18 6.90
C THR A 100 12.27 -1.63 7.80
N VAL A 101 11.92 -0.83 8.81
CA VAL A 101 12.89 -0.30 9.80
C VAL A 101 13.51 -1.43 10.62
N LEU A 102 12.73 -2.44 11.01
CA LEU A 102 13.28 -3.61 11.70
C LEU A 102 14.16 -4.48 10.78
N GLY A 103 13.76 -4.71 9.54
CA GLY A 103 14.58 -5.40 8.54
C GLY A 103 15.92 -4.69 8.31
N THR A 104 15.88 -3.38 8.13
CA THR A 104 17.07 -2.51 8.03
C THR A 104 17.97 -2.64 9.26
N LEU A 105 17.39 -2.61 10.46
CA LEU A 105 18.11 -2.70 11.74
C LEU A 105 18.84 -4.04 11.92
N LEU A 106 18.21 -5.15 11.52
CA LEU A 106 18.80 -6.49 11.56
C LEU A 106 19.88 -6.66 10.50
N TRP A 107 19.66 -6.12 9.30
CA TRP A 107 20.62 -6.14 8.21
C TRP A 107 21.89 -5.32 8.50
N ASP A 108 21.74 -4.12 9.08
CA ASP A 108 22.84 -3.30 9.62
C ASP A 108 23.67 -4.08 10.65
N ALA A 109 23.00 -4.68 11.64
CA ALA A 109 23.66 -5.44 12.68
C ALA A 109 24.41 -6.67 12.12
N GLN A 110 23.79 -7.43 11.21
CA GLN A 110 24.46 -8.52 10.49
C GLN A 110 25.72 -8.06 9.75
N ARG A 111 25.64 -6.95 9.01
CA ARG A 111 26.78 -6.38 8.24
C ARG A 111 27.90 -5.86 9.11
N HIS A 112 27.59 -5.47 10.35
CA HIS A 112 28.57 -5.11 11.37
C HIS A 112 28.94 -6.27 12.31
N HIS A 113 28.64 -7.52 11.90
CA HIS A 113 28.94 -8.76 12.61
C HIS A 113 28.50 -8.76 14.09
N ARG A 114 27.41 -8.05 14.40
CA ARG A 114 26.92 -7.79 15.76
C ARG A 114 25.48 -8.26 15.94
N GLY A 115 25.12 -8.63 17.17
CA GLY A 115 23.72 -8.75 17.57
C GLY A 115 23.08 -7.39 17.83
N LEU A 116 21.73 -7.34 17.87
CA LEU A 116 21.03 -6.16 18.38
C LEU A 116 21.33 -5.96 19.88
N THR A 117 21.70 -4.74 20.23
CA THR A 117 21.91 -4.29 21.61
C THR A 117 20.63 -4.34 22.45
N LYS A 118 20.75 -4.28 23.78
CA LYS A 118 19.59 -4.20 24.69
C LYS A 118 18.67 -3.01 24.34
N ARG A 119 19.26 -1.85 23.96
CA ARG A 119 18.52 -0.66 23.50
C ARG A 119 17.75 -0.96 22.21
N GLU A 120 18.41 -1.47 21.18
CA GLU A 120 17.76 -1.77 19.90
C GLU A 120 16.64 -2.80 20.05
N LYS A 121 16.83 -3.86 20.85
CA LYS A 121 15.79 -4.86 21.14
C LYS A 121 14.57 -4.26 21.84
N THR A 122 14.76 -3.33 22.78
CA THR A 122 13.65 -2.63 23.45
C THR A 122 12.89 -1.72 22.47
N LEU A 123 13.61 -0.92 21.68
CA LEU A 123 13.01 -0.02 20.69
C LEU A 123 12.28 -0.81 19.59
N ALA A 124 12.89 -1.88 19.07
CA ALA A 124 12.30 -2.77 18.07
C ALA A 124 11.02 -3.44 18.58
N LYS A 125 11.03 -3.95 19.82
CA LYS A 125 9.83 -4.52 20.44
C LYS A 125 8.72 -3.48 20.50
N ALA A 126 8.96 -2.31 21.08
CA ALA A 126 7.94 -1.25 21.20
C ALA A 126 7.43 -0.78 19.82
N MET A 127 8.32 -0.58 18.86
CA MET A 127 8.03 -0.17 17.48
C MET A 127 7.14 -1.18 16.73
N ILE A 128 7.31 -2.49 16.92
CA ILE A 128 6.45 -3.48 16.26
C ILE A 128 5.22 -3.79 17.10
N THR A 129 5.38 -4.21 18.36
CA THR A 129 4.29 -4.82 19.14
C THR A 129 3.24 -3.83 19.62
N LYS A 130 3.61 -2.56 19.77
CA LYS A 130 2.71 -1.46 20.18
C LYS A 130 2.72 -0.28 19.20
N SER A 131 3.41 -0.43 18.07
CA SER A 131 3.59 0.63 17.07
C SER A 131 4.24 1.92 17.59
N ASP A 132 5.12 1.87 18.62
CA ASP A 132 5.65 3.09 19.26
C ASP A 132 6.42 4.00 18.28
N ASN A 133 5.88 5.19 18.05
CA ASN A 133 6.45 6.23 17.21
C ASN A 133 7.77 6.78 17.76
N ALA A 134 7.91 6.89 19.08
CA ALA A 134 9.14 7.43 19.68
C ALA A 134 10.32 6.49 19.46
N SER A 135 10.10 5.18 19.58
CA SER A 135 11.08 4.15 19.22
C SER A 135 11.35 4.10 17.73
N THR A 136 10.31 4.25 16.90
CA THR A 136 10.46 4.30 15.42
C THR A 136 11.37 5.45 15.00
N SER A 137 11.12 6.68 15.47
CA SER A 137 11.94 7.85 15.16
C SER A 137 13.39 7.73 15.70
N LYS A 138 13.59 7.09 16.86
CA LYS A 138 14.93 6.80 17.40
C LYS A 138 15.73 5.84 16.51
N LEU A 139 15.08 4.78 16.00
CA LEU A 139 15.70 3.81 15.10
C LEU A 139 15.93 4.40 13.70
N TRP A 140 14.97 5.14 13.15
CA TRP A 140 15.11 5.86 11.88
C TRP A 140 16.31 6.83 11.89
N LYS A 141 16.46 7.62 12.97
CA LYS A 141 17.61 8.53 13.15
C LYS A 141 18.94 7.78 13.31
N GLN A 142 18.94 6.59 13.91
CA GLN A 142 20.14 5.74 14.03
C GLN A 142 20.59 5.22 12.65
N LEU A 143 19.66 4.64 11.88
CA LEU A 143 19.94 3.98 10.61
C LEU A 143 20.20 4.96 9.45
N LYS A 144 19.60 6.16 9.52
CA LYS A 144 19.60 7.20 8.49
C LYS A 144 18.88 6.76 7.19
N PRO A 145 18.39 7.71 6.36
CA PRO A 145 17.75 7.37 5.09
C PRO A 145 18.65 6.55 4.14
N SER A 146 19.97 6.70 4.23
CA SER A 146 20.94 5.92 3.46
C SER A 146 20.98 4.45 3.85
N GLY A 147 20.95 4.12 5.16
CA GLY A 147 20.88 2.74 5.65
C GLY A 147 19.59 2.05 5.21
N VAL A 148 18.45 2.74 5.32
CA VAL A 148 17.15 2.25 4.82
C VAL A 148 17.19 2.02 3.31
N THR A 149 17.71 2.98 2.53
CA THR A 149 17.87 2.84 1.07
C THR A 149 18.75 1.64 0.69
N ALA A 150 19.82 1.40 1.45
CA ALA A 150 20.73 0.28 1.20
C ALA A 150 20.09 -1.08 1.51
N PHE A 151 19.30 -1.19 2.59
CA PHE A 151 18.49 -2.38 2.87
C PHE A 151 17.41 -2.61 1.80
N LEU A 152 16.67 -1.57 1.40
CA LEU A 152 15.63 -1.67 0.38
C LEU A 152 16.17 -2.24 -0.95
N ARG A 153 17.35 -1.78 -1.39
CA ARG A 153 18.04 -2.33 -2.57
C ARG A 153 18.45 -3.79 -2.37
N ALA A 154 18.98 -4.15 -1.20
CA ALA A 154 19.33 -5.54 -0.89
C ALA A 154 18.09 -6.46 -0.85
N ALA A 155 16.93 -5.92 -0.49
CA ALA A 155 15.63 -6.61 -0.46
C ALA A 155 14.87 -6.60 -1.81
N GLY A 156 15.41 -5.97 -2.86
CA GLY A 156 14.72 -5.80 -4.15
C GLY A 156 13.44 -4.96 -4.09
N MET A 157 13.32 -4.08 -3.08
CA MET A 157 12.19 -3.19 -2.84
C MET A 157 12.38 -1.84 -3.53
N ASP A 158 12.68 -1.86 -4.83
CA ASP A 158 13.11 -0.68 -5.60
C ASP A 158 11.98 0.34 -5.85
N ALA A 159 10.72 -0.03 -5.64
CA ALA A 159 9.61 0.91 -5.68
C ALA A 159 9.44 1.65 -4.33
N THR A 160 10.03 1.16 -3.24
CA THR A 160 9.90 1.77 -1.91
C THR A 160 10.85 2.96 -1.76
N VAL A 161 10.33 4.13 -1.40
CA VAL A 161 11.11 5.38 -1.32
C VAL A 161 10.96 5.99 0.09
N PRO A 162 12.06 6.08 0.89
CA PRO A 162 12.03 6.63 2.24
C PRO A 162 11.41 8.03 2.35
N GLY A 163 10.64 8.25 3.41
CA GLY A 163 10.06 9.55 3.74
C GLY A 163 11.13 10.61 4.03
N LYS A 164 10.90 11.83 3.53
CA LYS A 164 11.80 12.98 3.71
C LYS A 164 11.68 13.59 5.11
N ASP A 165 12.65 14.40 5.49
CA ASP A 165 12.59 15.36 6.61
C ASP A 165 12.25 14.74 7.99
N GLY A 166 12.53 13.43 8.14
CA GLY A 166 12.23 12.66 9.35
C GLY A 166 10.83 12.02 9.38
N TYR A 167 9.96 12.34 8.43
CA TYR A 167 8.59 11.81 8.31
C TYR A 167 8.58 10.40 7.72
N TRP A 168 9.12 9.44 8.47
CA TRP A 168 9.24 8.03 8.07
C TRP A 168 7.90 7.41 7.64
N GLY A 169 6.77 7.83 8.21
CA GLY A 169 5.44 7.34 7.83
C GLY A 169 5.01 7.73 6.41
N LEU A 170 5.62 8.75 5.81
CA LEU A 170 5.44 9.15 4.40
C LEU A 170 6.39 8.42 3.44
N THR A 171 7.07 7.36 3.90
CA THR A 171 7.75 6.41 3.02
C THR A 171 6.74 5.86 2.02
N GLN A 172 7.04 6.00 0.73
CA GLN A 172 6.18 5.48 -0.32
C GLN A 172 6.37 3.97 -0.43
N ILE A 173 5.32 3.18 -0.27
CA ILE A 173 5.33 1.72 -0.45
C ILE A 173 4.39 1.28 -1.57
N THR A 174 4.63 0.09 -2.12
CA THR A 174 3.74 -0.61 -3.06
C THR A 174 3.38 -1.98 -2.50
N ALA A 175 2.27 -2.59 -2.94
CA ALA A 175 1.88 -3.91 -2.45
C ALA A 175 2.87 -5.01 -2.90
N ASN A 176 3.46 -4.88 -4.11
CA ASN A 176 4.51 -5.76 -4.60
C ASN A 176 5.80 -5.69 -3.75
N ASP A 177 6.16 -4.53 -3.21
CA ASP A 177 7.33 -4.40 -2.34
C ASP A 177 7.06 -4.92 -0.93
N GLN A 178 5.82 -4.79 -0.43
CA GLN A 178 5.43 -5.43 0.82
C GLN A 178 5.35 -6.95 0.69
N GLU A 179 4.92 -7.50 -0.47
CA GLU A 179 5.05 -8.95 -0.74
C GLU A 179 6.51 -9.39 -0.63
N ARG A 180 7.45 -8.68 -1.28
CA ARG A 180 8.89 -9.01 -1.17
C ARG A 180 9.40 -8.93 0.27
N LEU A 181 8.99 -7.92 1.04
CA LEU A 181 9.37 -7.80 2.45
C LEU A 181 8.83 -8.96 3.31
N LEU A 182 7.59 -9.37 3.08
CA LEU A 182 6.97 -10.51 3.78
C LEU A 182 7.67 -11.83 3.40
N ASP A 183 7.88 -12.07 2.11
CA ASP A 183 8.57 -13.26 1.56
C ASP A 183 10.02 -13.36 2.06
N LEU A 184 10.70 -12.22 2.24
CA LEU A 184 12.06 -12.10 2.80
C LEU A 184 12.14 -12.34 4.31
N ILE A 185 11.03 -12.23 5.06
CA ILE A 185 10.99 -12.56 6.50
C ILE A 185 10.40 -13.94 6.79
N THR A 186 9.72 -14.58 5.84
CA THR A 186 9.28 -15.98 5.95
C THR A 186 10.30 -16.97 5.39
N HIS A 187 10.83 -16.74 4.18
CA HIS A 187 11.66 -17.72 3.46
C HIS A 187 13.17 -17.49 3.59
N ALA A 188 13.94 -18.58 3.45
CA ALA A 188 15.40 -18.54 3.46
C ALA A 188 15.96 -17.67 2.33
N ASN A 189 16.87 -16.75 2.67
CA ASN A 189 17.50 -15.82 1.72
C ASN A 189 18.84 -15.30 2.27
N THR A 190 19.60 -14.61 1.42
CA THR A 190 20.93 -14.06 1.73
C THR A 190 20.91 -12.68 2.40
N VAL A 191 19.74 -12.07 2.58
CA VAL A 191 19.59 -10.71 3.13
C VAL A 191 19.42 -10.75 4.65
N LEU A 192 18.50 -11.58 5.16
CA LEU A 192 18.28 -11.77 6.60
C LEU A 192 18.51 -13.21 7.03
N THR A 193 19.35 -13.40 8.04
CA THR A 193 19.60 -14.70 8.64
C THR A 193 18.35 -15.27 9.30
N ASP A 194 18.32 -16.57 9.49
CA ASP A 194 17.20 -17.32 10.09
C ASP A 194 16.83 -16.80 11.48
N ALA A 195 17.84 -16.40 12.27
CA ALA A 195 17.64 -15.75 13.56
C ALA A 195 16.99 -14.36 13.43
N SER A 196 17.38 -13.55 12.44
CA SER A 196 16.78 -12.25 12.14
C SER A 196 15.32 -12.41 11.66
N ARG A 197 15.05 -13.31 10.71
CA ARG A 197 13.70 -13.62 10.21
C ARG A 197 12.79 -14.08 11.36
N THR A 198 13.26 -15.03 12.17
CA THR A 198 12.58 -15.49 13.38
C THR A 198 12.29 -14.35 14.35
N TYR A 199 13.20 -13.39 14.54
CA TYR A 199 12.98 -12.24 15.41
C TYR A 199 11.90 -11.29 14.87
N VAL A 200 11.87 -11.00 13.56
CA VAL A 200 10.78 -10.20 12.93
C VAL A 200 9.44 -10.88 13.14
N LEU A 201 9.32 -12.16 12.75
CA LEU A 201 8.10 -12.94 12.89
C LEU A 201 7.65 -13.04 14.36
N SER A 202 8.58 -13.18 15.30
CA SER A 202 8.27 -13.23 16.73
C SER A 202 7.73 -11.90 17.28
N LEU A 203 8.14 -10.75 16.72
CA LEU A 203 7.60 -9.44 17.09
C LEU A 203 6.26 -9.15 16.40
N MET A 204 6.12 -9.44 15.10
CA MET A 204 4.85 -9.29 14.37
C MET A 204 3.77 -10.26 14.89
N GLY A 205 4.17 -11.44 15.39
CA GLY A 205 3.31 -12.36 16.11
C GLY A 205 2.82 -11.82 17.46
N LYS A 206 3.51 -10.82 18.05
CA LYS A 206 3.25 -10.26 19.38
C LYS A 206 2.68 -8.84 19.37
N VAL A 207 2.15 -8.38 18.23
CA VAL A 207 1.31 -7.17 18.17
C VAL A 207 0.14 -7.30 19.13
N ILE A 208 -0.09 -6.25 19.94
CA ILE A 208 -1.15 -6.21 20.98
C ILE A 208 -2.56 -6.32 20.37
N PRO A 209 -3.54 -6.96 21.04
CA PRO A 209 -4.84 -7.31 20.46
C PRO A 209 -5.55 -6.17 19.73
N GLU A 210 -5.48 -4.97 20.30
CA GLU A 210 -6.11 -3.73 19.81
C GLU A 210 -5.55 -3.35 18.42
N GLN A 211 -4.31 -3.72 18.13
CA GLN A 211 -3.60 -3.47 16.88
C GLN A 211 -3.61 -4.68 15.90
N ARG A 212 -4.37 -5.77 16.17
CA ARG A 212 -4.41 -7.00 15.33
C ARG A 212 -5.56 -7.08 14.31
N TRP A 213 -6.14 -5.95 13.94
CA TRP A 213 -7.18 -5.85 12.90
C TRP A 213 -6.64 -6.04 11.47
N GLY A 214 -7.52 -6.10 10.48
CA GLY A 214 -7.14 -6.02 9.07
C GLY A 214 -6.87 -7.38 8.42
N THR A 215 -5.67 -7.61 7.87
CA THR A 215 -5.34 -8.88 7.19
C THR A 215 -5.51 -10.13 8.04
N PRO A 216 -5.44 -10.13 9.39
CA PRO A 216 -5.78 -11.31 10.20
C PRO A 216 -7.24 -11.77 10.11
N ALA A 217 -8.17 -10.92 9.67
CA ALA A 217 -9.60 -11.13 9.83
C ALA A 217 -10.10 -12.35 9.05
N GLY A 218 -10.51 -13.40 9.77
CA GLY A 218 -10.97 -14.66 9.19
C GLY A 218 -9.88 -15.69 8.90
N ALA A 219 -8.63 -15.47 9.33
CA ALA A 219 -7.57 -16.47 9.24
C ALA A 219 -7.93 -17.76 10.02
N PRO A 220 -7.53 -18.96 9.56
CA PRO A 220 -7.83 -20.21 10.26
C PRO A 220 -7.07 -20.29 11.59
N GLY A 221 -7.71 -20.82 12.65
CA GLY A 221 -7.21 -20.71 14.03
C GLY A 221 -5.88 -21.39 14.36
N GLY A 222 -5.39 -22.31 13.52
CA GLY A 222 -4.05 -22.90 13.66
C GLY A 222 -2.92 -22.09 13.03
N ALA A 223 -3.24 -21.15 12.12
CA ALA A 223 -2.23 -20.33 11.46
C ALA A 223 -1.61 -19.30 12.44
N LYS A 224 -0.29 -19.23 12.45
CA LYS A 224 0.47 -18.21 13.18
C LYS A 224 0.35 -16.88 12.43
N ILE A 225 -0.35 -15.94 13.05
CA ILE A 225 -0.64 -14.62 12.48
C ILE A 225 0.50 -13.64 12.82
N HIS A 226 1.25 -13.23 11.80
CA HIS A 226 2.31 -12.23 11.89
C HIS A 226 1.87 -10.96 11.16
N VAL A 227 1.42 -9.93 11.89
CA VAL A 227 0.80 -8.73 11.30
C VAL A 227 1.62 -7.46 11.56
N LYS A 228 1.54 -6.47 10.67
CA LYS A 228 1.68 -5.06 11.05
C LYS A 228 0.71 -4.17 10.28
N ASN A 229 0.09 -3.26 11.01
CA ASN A 229 -0.88 -2.30 10.47
C ASN A 229 -0.31 -0.88 10.37
N GLY A 230 -1.07 0.01 9.77
CA GLY A 230 -0.82 1.44 9.78
C GLY A 230 -2.00 2.25 9.26
N TRP A 231 -2.26 3.39 9.88
CA TRP A 231 -3.18 4.38 9.36
C TRP A 231 -2.57 5.78 9.39
N LEU A 232 -3.05 6.65 8.50
CA LEU A 232 -2.66 8.06 8.45
C LEU A 232 -3.70 8.87 7.66
N GLU A 233 -4.21 9.94 8.24
CA GLU A 233 -4.99 10.95 7.51
C GLU A 233 -4.08 12.01 6.87
N ARG A 234 -4.47 12.54 5.71
CA ARG A 234 -3.87 13.70 5.05
C ARG A 234 -4.97 14.52 4.38
N SER A 235 -4.77 15.83 4.24
CA SER A 235 -5.63 16.72 3.44
C SER A 235 -5.95 16.16 2.05
N THR A 236 -4.93 15.67 1.33
CA THR A 236 -5.11 15.01 0.03
C THR A 236 -5.31 13.51 0.20
N HIS A 237 -6.38 12.96 -0.40
CA HIS A 237 -6.74 11.54 -0.34
C HIS A 237 -7.09 10.98 1.05
N GLY A 238 -7.41 11.83 2.04
CA GLY A 238 -8.01 11.42 3.32
C GLY A 238 -7.25 10.31 4.06
N TRP A 239 -7.99 9.34 4.61
CA TRP A 239 -7.42 8.21 5.33
C TRP A 239 -6.71 7.21 4.42
N ARG A 240 -5.41 7.04 4.63
CA ARG A 240 -4.69 5.80 4.33
C ARG A 240 -4.94 4.82 5.47
N VAL A 241 -5.30 3.59 5.14
CA VAL A 241 -5.40 2.48 6.10
C VAL A 241 -4.80 1.24 5.46
N HIS A 242 -3.87 0.59 6.15
CA HIS A 242 -2.98 -0.42 5.60
C HIS A 242 -2.81 -1.58 6.58
N SER A 243 -2.68 -2.79 6.04
CA SER A 243 -2.40 -3.99 6.80
C SER A 243 -1.56 -4.96 5.96
N VAL A 244 -0.48 -5.47 6.55
CA VAL A 244 0.39 -6.50 5.97
C VAL A 244 0.47 -7.68 6.93
N GLY A 245 0.32 -8.89 6.39
CA GLY A 245 0.25 -10.12 7.17
C GLY A 245 0.98 -11.28 6.50
N ALA A 246 1.75 -12.02 7.28
CA ALA A 246 2.20 -13.37 6.96
C ALA A 246 1.49 -14.37 7.86
N PHE A 247 1.11 -15.50 7.29
CA PHE A 247 0.37 -16.59 7.92
C PHE A 247 1.22 -17.85 7.73
N THR A 248 1.60 -18.51 8.83
CA THR A 248 2.51 -19.67 8.78
C THR A 248 2.06 -20.81 9.68
N GLY A 249 2.41 -22.04 9.34
CA GLY A 249 2.00 -23.25 10.08
C GLY A 249 0.98 -24.10 9.34
N ASP A 250 0.68 -25.26 9.92
CA ASP A 250 -0.24 -26.30 9.41
C ASP A 250 0.00 -26.75 7.95
N GLY A 251 1.18 -26.42 7.39
CA GLY A 251 1.56 -26.72 6.01
C GLY A 251 1.10 -25.68 4.98
N HIS A 252 0.45 -24.59 5.38
CA HIS A 252 -0.11 -23.58 4.46
C HIS A 252 0.43 -22.18 4.75
N ASP A 253 1.64 -21.90 4.26
CA ASP A 253 2.32 -20.61 4.44
C ASP A 253 1.99 -19.62 3.30
N TYR A 254 1.42 -18.46 3.65
CA TYR A 254 1.02 -17.41 2.69
C TYR A 254 1.13 -15.99 3.25
N THR A 255 1.12 -15.01 2.36
CA THR A 255 1.31 -13.58 2.66
C THR A 255 0.23 -12.74 1.98
N LEU A 256 -0.37 -11.81 2.72
CA LEU A 256 -1.38 -10.88 2.23
C LEU A 256 -1.00 -9.43 2.61
N THR A 257 -1.03 -8.55 1.62
CA THR A 257 -0.95 -7.09 1.78
C THR A 257 -2.22 -6.46 1.24
N VAL A 258 -2.85 -5.59 2.02
CA VAL A 258 -3.92 -4.70 1.53
C VAL A 258 -3.60 -3.25 1.93
N LEU A 259 -3.43 -2.39 0.93
CA LEU A 259 -3.17 -0.96 1.08
C LEU A 259 -4.38 -0.18 0.57
N THR A 260 -4.93 0.74 1.37
CA THR A 260 -6.06 1.60 0.98
C THR A 260 -5.74 3.08 1.18
N GLN A 261 -6.25 3.96 0.31
CA GLN A 261 -6.28 5.42 0.51
C GLN A 261 -7.58 6.02 -0.04
N GLY A 262 -7.95 7.22 0.38
CA GLY A 262 -9.23 7.84 -0.02
C GLY A 262 -10.43 7.27 0.74
N ASN A 263 -10.21 6.67 1.91
CA ASN A 263 -11.30 6.28 2.81
C ASN A 263 -11.86 7.54 3.50
N ARG A 264 -13.18 7.59 3.69
CA ARG A 264 -13.85 8.72 4.37
C ARG A 264 -13.59 8.75 5.89
N THR A 265 -13.31 7.58 6.47
CA THR A 265 -12.93 7.42 7.89
C THR A 265 -11.90 6.28 8.00
N MET A 266 -11.30 6.14 9.17
CA MET A 266 -10.42 5.02 9.52
C MET A 266 -11.14 3.67 9.40
N GLU A 267 -12.34 3.56 9.99
CA GLU A 267 -13.11 2.33 10.13
C GLU A 267 -13.58 1.82 8.76
N ALA A 268 -13.91 2.74 7.84
CA ALA A 268 -14.23 2.40 6.46
C ALA A 268 -13.04 1.72 5.74
N GLY A 269 -11.80 2.11 6.06
CA GLY A 269 -10.58 1.46 5.59
C GLY A 269 -10.35 0.09 6.23
N VAL A 270 -10.46 -0.02 7.56
CA VAL A 270 -10.35 -1.30 8.28
C VAL A 270 -11.36 -2.31 7.74
N ALA A 271 -12.65 -1.95 7.70
CA ALA A 271 -13.72 -2.81 7.21
C ALA A 271 -13.56 -3.20 5.73
N THR A 272 -12.81 -2.43 4.94
CA THR A 272 -12.50 -2.76 3.53
C THR A 272 -11.37 -3.78 3.45
N ILE A 273 -10.32 -3.62 4.27
CA ILE A 273 -9.24 -4.61 4.42
C ILE A 273 -9.80 -5.95 4.91
N GLU A 274 -10.65 -5.95 5.93
CA GLU A 274 -11.20 -7.18 6.50
C GLU A 274 -12.13 -7.93 5.55
N ALA A 275 -12.87 -7.22 4.68
CA ALA A 275 -13.69 -7.86 3.65
C ALA A 275 -12.83 -8.61 2.61
N VAL A 276 -11.67 -8.05 2.24
CA VAL A 276 -10.69 -8.71 1.38
C VAL A 276 -10.03 -9.89 2.11
N ALA A 277 -9.62 -9.71 3.37
CA ALA A 277 -8.99 -10.75 4.18
C ALA A 277 -9.88 -11.98 4.38
N ARG A 278 -11.12 -11.79 4.83
CA ARG A 278 -12.09 -12.88 5.07
C ARG A 278 -12.39 -13.67 3.80
N THR A 279 -12.39 -13.00 2.64
CA THR A 279 -12.51 -13.64 1.32
C THR A 279 -11.28 -14.50 1.02
N VAL A 280 -10.08 -13.93 1.13
CA VAL A 280 -8.81 -14.62 0.85
C VAL A 280 -8.62 -15.85 1.73
N HIS A 281 -8.85 -15.73 3.04
CA HIS A 281 -8.68 -16.84 3.97
C HIS A 281 -9.65 -17.98 3.69
N ARG A 282 -10.94 -17.67 3.45
CA ARG A 282 -11.97 -18.66 3.09
C ARG A 282 -11.62 -19.39 1.79
N ASP A 283 -11.16 -18.66 0.77
CA ASP A 283 -10.90 -19.25 -0.55
C ASP A 283 -9.63 -20.10 -0.59
N LEU A 284 -8.61 -19.77 0.24
CA LEU A 284 -7.45 -20.62 0.47
C LEU A 284 -7.75 -21.81 1.40
N ASN A 285 -8.62 -21.62 2.41
CA ASN A 285 -8.88 -22.60 3.48
C ASN A 285 -10.38 -23.01 3.51
N PRO A 286 -10.95 -23.59 2.43
CA PRO A 286 -12.38 -23.86 2.32
C PRO A 286 -12.92 -24.92 3.30
N THR A 287 -12.02 -25.63 4.00
CA THR A 287 -12.32 -26.63 5.04
C THR A 287 -12.11 -26.12 6.47
N ALA A 288 -11.66 -24.86 6.65
CA ALA A 288 -11.51 -24.28 7.98
C ALA A 288 -12.87 -24.13 8.68
N ARG A 289 -12.92 -24.49 9.96
CA ARG A 289 -14.17 -24.43 10.74
C ARG A 289 -14.48 -22.99 11.14
N ALA A 290 -15.75 -22.59 11.00
CA ALA A 290 -16.18 -21.20 11.23
C ALA A 290 -15.98 -20.72 12.68
N ASP A 291 -16.01 -21.63 13.65
CA ASP A 291 -15.81 -21.40 15.09
C ASP A 291 -14.34 -21.18 15.48
N THR A 292 -13.38 -21.55 14.62
CA THR A 292 -11.94 -21.35 14.87
C THR A 292 -11.33 -20.18 14.09
N LEU A 293 -12.11 -19.45 13.29
CA LEU A 293 -11.58 -18.33 12.49
C LEU A 293 -11.24 -17.12 13.37
N TYR A 294 -10.11 -16.47 13.08
CA TYR A 294 -9.64 -15.32 13.83
C TYR A 294 -10.60 -14.12 13.71
N ALA A 295 -11.19 -13.74 14.84
CA ALA A 295 -11.94 -12.51 15.01
C ALA A 295 -11.03 -11.41 15.59
N PRO A 296 -10.82 -10.29 14.88
CA PRO A 296 -10.19 -9.10 15.44
C PRO A 296 -11.06 -8.40 16.50
N THR A 297 -10.49 -7.37 17.12
CA THR A 297 -11.23 -6.44 17.99
C THR A 297 -12.30 -5.64 17.22
N ASP A 298 -13.39 -5.30 17.90
CA ASP A 298 -14.39 -4.31 17.50
C ASP A 298 -13.86 -2.86 17.52
N ARG A 299 -12.76 -2.63 18.25
CA ARG A 299 -12.13 -1.33 18.51
C ARG A 299 -10.69 -1.33 18.01
N PRO A 300 -10.47 -1.28 16.68
CA PRO A 300 -9.14 -1.22 16.12
C PRO A 300 -8.40 0.04 16.62
N GLU A 301 -7.19 -0.14 17.14
CA GLU A 301 -6.24 0.93 17.47
C GLU A 301 -4.97 0.81 16.60
N GLU A 302 -4.26 1.92 16.40
CA GLU A 302 -2.95 1.99 15.74
C GLU A 302 -2.34 3.39 15.98
N ALA A 303 -1.01 3.50 15.97
CA ALA A 303 -0.34 4.77 16.25
C ALA A 303 -0.26 5.64 14.98
N LEU A 304 -0.86 6.83 15.02
CA LEU A 304 -0.75 7.85 13.96
C LEU A 304 0.71 8.35 13.87
N PRO A 305 1.41 8.18 12.73
CA PRO A 305 2.76 8.71 12.56
C PRO A 305 2.73 10.24 12.41
N ALA A 306 3.83 10.91 12.75
CA ALA A 306 3.97 12.34 12.50
C ALA A 306 4.01 12.64 10.99
N VAL A 307 3.45 13.80 10.62
CA VAL A 307 3.43 14.37 9.27
C VAL A 307 3.81 15.86 9.31
N PRO A 308 4.16 16.47 8.17
CA PRO A 308 4.20 17.93 8.04
C PRO A 308 2.87 18.54 8.49
N LYS A 309 2.92 19.82 8.89
CA LYS A 309 1.72 20.65 8.80
C LYS A 309 1.50 20.92 7.31
N ASP A 310 0.29 20.63 6.83
CA ASP A 310 -0.17 21.04 5.50
C ASP A 310 -0.45 22.57 5.49
#